data_AF-A0A7J7L0L7-F1
#
_entry.id   AF-A0A7J7L0L7-F1
#
_cell.length_a   1.000
_cell.length_b   1.000
_cell.length_c   1.000
_cell.angle_alpha   90.00
_cell.angle_beta   90.00
_cell.angle_gamma   90.00
#
_symmetry.space_group_name_H-M   'P 1'
#
loop_
_entity.id
_entity.type
_entity.pdbx_description
1 polymer ?
#
loop_
_entity_poly.entity_id
_entity_poly.type
_entity_poly.pdbx_seq_one_letter_code
_entity_poly.pdbx_strand_id
1 'polypeptide(L)' 'TIFGLYLLDSALGLNSLRLPLGLTCSSFPWGFSSSRLVLGLTCPSLPWGYSSLRLPLGLTFPSLPWGISSLRLSLSL' A
#
# COMPACT_ATOMS: atom_id res chain seq x y z
N THR A 1 9.73 11.42 15.52
CA THR A 1 9.39 10.60 14.34
C THR A 1 7.88 10.59 14.20
N ILE A 2 7.33 11.07 13.09
CA ILE A 2 5.87 11.15 12.91
C ILE A 2 5.40 9.78 12.42
N PHE A 3 4.73 9.05 13.30
CA PHE A 3 4.04 7.81 12.97
C PHE A 3 2.68 8.17 12.35
N GLY A 4 2.38 7.65 11.16
CA GLY A 4 1.14 7.92 10.44
C GLY A 4 0.26 6.67 10.28
N LEU A 5 -1.03 6.80 10.62
CA LEU A 5 -2.07 5.83 10.27
C LEU A 5 -2.90 6.39 9.13
N TYR A 6 -3.06 5.63 8.05
CA TYR A 6 -3.85 6.04 6.91
C TYR A 6 -4.83 4.95 6.50
N LEU A 7 -6.11 5.27 6.55
CA LEU A 7 -7.22 4.42 6.11
C LEU A 7 -7.97 5.16 5.01
N LEU A 8 -8.12 4.54 3.86
CA LEU A 8 -8.86 5.13 2.75
C LEU A 8 -9.74 4.09 2.08
N ASP A 9 -11.03 4.40 2.02
CA ASP A 9 -12.05 3.58 1.37
C ASP A 9 -12.78 4.46 0.35
N SER A 10 -12.76 4.07 -0.93
CA SER A 10 -13.52 4.77 -1.97
C SER A 10 -13.88 3.85 -3.13
N ALA A 11 -14.92 4.19 -3.89
CA ALA A 11 -15.36 3.36 -5.03
C ALA A 11 -14.36 3.34 -6.21
N LEU A 12 -13.67 4.47 -6.41
CA LEU A 12 -12.54 4.60 -7.32
C LEU A 12 -11.37 5.24 -6.56
N GLY A 13 -10.22 4.60 -6.59
CA GLY A 13 -9.06 5.02 -5.79
C GLY A 13 -7.84 5.31 -6.64
N LEU A 14 -7.37 6.56 -6.62
CA LEU A 14 -6.02 6.94 -7.00
C LEU A 14 -5.33 7.46 -5.75
N ASN A 15 -4.43 6.66 -5.17
CA ASN A 15 -3.72 7.05 -3.96
C ASN A 15 -2.21 6.97 -4.16
N SER A 16 -1.50 7.98 -3.65
CA SER A 16 -0.04 8.04 -3.62
C SER A 16 0.41 8.55 -2.26
N LEU A 17 0.96 7.66 -1.46
CA LEU A 17 1.28 7.95 -0.07
C LEU A 17 2.77 7.71 0.22
N ARG A 18 3.39 8.66 0.92
CA ARG A 18 4.78 8.57 1.38
C ARG A 18 4.86 8.89 2.87
N LEU A 19 5.23 7.90 3.68
CA LEU A 19 5.48 8.11 5.11
C LEU A 19 6.82 7.45 5.51
N PRO A 20 7.55 8.03 6.48
CA PRO A 20 8.73 7.39 7.03
C PRO A 20 8.35 6.15 7.86
N LEU A 21 7.34 6.26 8.73
CA LEU A 21 6.85 5.21 9.60
C LEU A 21 5.33 5.21 9.61
N GLY A 22 4.69 4.05 9.41
CA GLY A 22 3.22 4.02 9.49
C GLY A 22 2.54 2.72 9.08
N LEU A 23 1.22 2.73 9.21
CA LEU A 23 0.34 1.69 8.71
C LEU A 23 -0.61 2.29 7.68
N THR A 24 -0.75 1.63 6.54
CA THR A 24 -1.68 2.09 5.50
C THR A 24 -2.60 0.96 5.06
N CYS A 25 -3.91 1.16 5.17
CA CYS A 25 -4.89 0.29 4.55
C CYS A 25 -5.69 1.09 3.53
N SER A 26 -5.88 0.50 2.35
CA SER A 26 -6.64 1.14 1.29
C SER A 26 -7.54 0.14 0.61
N SER A 27 -8.83 0.45 0.51
CA SER A 27 -9.85 -0.40 -0.08
C SER A 27 -10.53 0.32 -1.24
N PHE A 28 -10.32 -0.18 -2.45
CA PHE A 28 -10.96 0.35 -3.65
C PHE A 28 -11.44 -0.79 -4.55
N PRO A 29 -12.71 -0.86 -4.97
CA PRO A 29 -13.17 -1.83 -5.95
C PRO A 29 -12.35 -1.80 -7.25
N TRP A 30 -12.08 -0.60 -7.75
CA TRP A 30 -11.33 -0.30 -8.97
C TRP A 30 -10.32 0.83 -8.73
N GLY A 31 -9.06 0.68 -9.14
CA GLY A 31 -8.12 1.81 -9.06
C GLY A 31 -6.62 1.51 -9.17
N PHE A 32 -5.83 2.52 -8.83
CA PHE A 32 -4.38 2.46 -8.73
C PHE A 32 -3.93 2.95 -7.35
N SER A 33 -3.16 2.13 -6.64
CA SER A 33 -2.59 2.51 -5.34
C SER A 33 -1.07 2.47 -5.39
N SER A 34 -0.42 3.53 -4.90
CA SER A 34 1.01 3.52 -4.65
C SER A 34 1.34 3.97 -3.24
N SER A 35 2.08 3.15 -2.51
CA SER A 35 2.54 3.48 -1.17
C SER A 35 4.03 3.27 -1.04
N ARG A 36 4.71 4.25 -0.43
CA ARG A 36 6.11 4.16 -0.05
C ARG A 36 6.23 4.39 1.45
N LEU A 37 6.53 3.32 2.18
CA LEU A 37 6.85 3.39 3.60
C LEU A 37 8.32 3.03 3.79
N VAL A 38 9.05 3.68 4.71
CA VAL A 38 10.42 3.24 5.06
C VAL A 38 10.35 2.07 6.05
N LEU A 39 9.47 2.21 7.05
CA LEU A 39 9.15 1.18 8.04
C LEU A 39 7.63 1.09 8.23
N GLY A 40 7.01 -0.08 8.04
CA GLY A 40 5.55 -0.15 8.24
C GLY A 40 4.84 -1.39 7.74
N LEU A 41 3.51 -1.35 7.81
CA LEU A 41 2.63 -2.37 7.24
C LEU A 41 1.68 -1.74 6.23
N THR A 42 1.45 -2.42 5.10
CA THR A 42 0.47 -1.98 4.11
C THR A 42 -0.52 -3.09 3.74
N CYS A 43 -1.81 -2.77 3.73
CA CYS A 43 -2.87 -3.71 3.37
C CYS A 43 -3.78 -3.08 2.29
N PRO A 44 -3.38 -3.12 1.00
CA PRO A 44 -4.25 -2.71 -0.09
C PRO A 44 -5.23 -3.83 -0.46
N SER A 45 -6.51 -3.49 -0.60
CA SER A 45 -7.55 -4.36 -1.13
C SER A 45 -8.13 -3.73 -2.40
N LEU A 46 -7.73 -4.29 -3.55
CA LEU A 46 -8.17 -3.84 -4.87
C LEU A 46 -8.68 -5.05 -5.68
N PRO A 47 -9.99 -5.33 -5.69
CA PRO A 47 -10.57 -6.38 -6.51
C PRO A 47 -10.13 -6.32 -7.97
N TRP A 48 -10.11 -5.12 -8.56
CA TRP A 48 -9.65 -4.85 -9.91
C TRP A 48 -8.72 -3.64 -9.90
N GLY A 49 -7.55 -3.75 -10.52
CA GLY A 49 -6.63 -2.63 -10.66
C GLY A 49 -5.19 -2.96 -10.30
N TYR A 50 -4.44 -1.93 -9.92
CA TYR A 50 -2.99 -2.02 -9.77
C TYR A 50 -2.52 -1.49 -8.42
N SER A 51 -1.57 -2.18 -7.81
CA SER A 51 -0.91 -1.73 -6.59
C SER A 51 0.61 -1.75 -6.71
N SER A 52 1.25 -0.68 -6.24
CA SER A 52 2.71 -0.51 -6.24
C SER A 52 3.21 -0.10 -4.87
N LEU A 53 3.85 -1.04 -4.18
CA LEU A 53 4.33 -0.86 -2.82
C LEU A 53 5.86 -0.89 -2.79
N ARG A 54 6.46 0.08 -2.11
CA ARG A 54 7.90 0.11 -1.81
C ARG A 54 8.11 0.20 -0.30
N LEU A 55 8.63 -0.88 0.29
CA LEU A 55 8.93 -0.98 1.71
C LEU A 55 10.35 -1.52 1.93
N PRO A 56 11.32 -0.71 2.38
CA PRO A 56 12.64 -1.19 2.82
C PRO A 56 12.52 -2.22 3.95
N LEU A 57 11.77 -1.88 5.01
CA LEU A 57 11.50 -2.78 6.12
C LEU A 57 10.00 -2.78 6.44
N GLY A 58 9.34 -3.93 6.35
CA GLY A 58 7.90 -3.98 6.60
C GLY A 58 7.22 -5.20 6.00
N LEU A 59 5.91 -5.28 6.23
CA LEU A 59 5.07 -6.33 5.67
C LEU A 59 3.95 -5.74 4.84
N THR A 60 3.49 -6.54 3.90
CA THR A 60 2.51 -6.13 2.90
C THR A 60 1.51 -7.26 2.69
N PHE A 61 0.22 -6.96 2.83
CA PHE A 61 -0.87 -7.91 2.67
C PHE A 61 -1.84 -7.43 1.57
N PRO A 62 -1.46 -7.57 0.30
CA PRO A 62 -2.34 -7.22 -0.81
C PRO A 62 -3.46 -8.26 -0.99
N SER A 63 -4.70 -7.80 -1.16
CA SER A 63 -5.82 -8.61 -1.65
C SER A 63 -6.31 -8.08 -3.00
N LEU A 64 -5.85 -8.71 -4.09
CA LEU A 64 -6.17 -8.34 -5.46
C LEU A 64 -6.61 -9.57 -6.28
N PRO A 65 -7.89 -10.01 -6.19
CA PRO A 65 -8.38 -11.18 -6.91
C PRO A 65 -8.30 -11.07 -8.43
N TRP A 66 -8.44 -9.87 -9.01
CA TRP A 66 -8.34 -9.61 -10.46
C TRP A 66 -7.44 -8.40 -10.76
N GLY A 67 -6.42 -8.18 -9.92
CA GLY A 67 -5.52 -7.04 -10.03
C GLY A 67 -4.05 -7.45 -10.03
N ILE A 68 -3.18 -6.48 -10.33
CA ILE A 68 -1.73 -6.68 -10.40
C ILE A 68 -1.07 -5.95 -9.24
N SER A 69 -0.29 -6.68 -8.44
CA SER A 69 0.50 -6.12 -7.34
C SER A 69 1.99 -6.17 -7.65
N SER A 70 2.66 -5.04 -7.48
CA SER A 70 4.11 -4.89 -7.56
C SER A 70 4.65 -4.51 -6.19
N LEU A 71 5.58 -5.31 -5.70
CA LEU A 71 6.07 -5.22 -4.33
C LEU A 71 7.58 -5.20 -4.33
N ARG A 72 8.15 -4.09 -3.88
CA ARG A 72 9.60 -3.94 -3.75
C ARG A 72 9.96 -3.88 -2.27
N LEU A 73 10.39 -5.03 -1.76
CA LEU A 73 11.06 -5.14 -0.46
C LEU A 73 12.56 -4.94 -0.67
N SER A 74 13.15 -4.00 0.08
CA SER A 74 14.59 -3.79 0.08
C SER A 74 15.12 -4.17 1.45
N LEU A 75 15.19 -5.47 1.72
CA LEU A 75 15.74 -6.01 2.96
C LEU A 75 17.26 -5.73 2.94
N SER A 76 17.66 -4.62 3.55
CA SER A 76 19.07 -4.31 3.84
C SER A 76 19.39 -4.99 5.18
N LEU A 77 19.88 -6.24 5.13
CA LEU A 77 20.61 -6.85 6.25
C LEU A 77 22.05 -6.33 6.24
#